data_AF-A0A934LDN9-F1
#
_entry.id   AF-A0A934LDN9-F1
#
_cell.length_a   1.000
_cell.length_b   1.000
_cell.length_c   1.000
_cell.angle_alpha   90.00
_cell.angle_beta   90.00
_cell.angle_gamma   90.00
#
_symmetry.space_group_name_H-M   'P 1'
#
loop_
_entity.id
_entity.type
_entity.pdbx_description
1 polymer ?
#
loop_
_entity_poly.entity_id
_entity_poly.type
_entity_poly.pdbx_seq_one_letter_code
_entity_poly.pdbx_strand_id
1 'polypeptide(L)'
;MNTKETPASKRKKRIQDAKTWLGCLRKGIYPYTLYIQFLRDEVSDGRLTLEDIGTNEQELAELCKTGAAVSAKMWLEHIKKDPSHPRCIHFLTEEIKKGMLTCNALGVTKEELAQLAPMAAAIMPK
;
A
#
# COMPACT_ATOMS: atom_id res chain seq x y z
N MET A 1 -31.54 -26.83 -8.28
CA MET A 1 -31.99 -25.43 -8.11
C MET A 1 -30.80 -24.52 -8.41
N ASN A 2 -30.73 -23.97 -9.62
CA ASN A 2 -29.70 -22.98 -10.00
C ASN A 2 -30.31 -21.58 -9.78
N THR A 3 -30.06 -20.98 -8.63
CA THR A 3 -30.34 -19.56 -8.42
C THR A 3 -29.37 -18.76 -9.29
N LYS A 4 -29.84 -18.32 -10.46
CA LYS A 4 -29.08 -17.37 -11.29
C LYS A 4 -28.91 -16.09 -10.46
N GLU A 5 -27.68 -15.78 -10.08
CA GLU A 5 -27.33 -14.52 -9.42
C GLU A 5 -27.82 -13.35 -10.28
N THR A 6 -28.61 -12.45 -9.68
CA THR A 6 -29.11 -11.27 -10.37
C THR A 6 -28.00 -10.22 -10.48
N PRO A 7 -28.02 -9.34 -11.50
CA PRO A 7 -27.04 -8.25 -11.60
C PRO A 7 -26.95 -7.39 -10.32
N ALA A 8 -28.08 -7.19 -9.63
CA ALA A 8 -28.13 -6.45 -8.36
C ALA A 8 -27.43 -7.19 -7.21
N SER A 9 -27.56 -8.52 -7.11
CA SER A 9 -26.87 -9.30 -6.07
C SER A 9 -25.35 -9.31 -6.28
N LYS A 10 -24.91 -9.39 -7.53
CA LYS A 10 -23.49 -9.30 -7.89
C LYS A 10 -22.90 -7.95 -7.54
N ARG A 11 -23.58 -6.84 -7.90
CA ARG A 11 -23.11 -5.48 -7.55
C ARG A 11 -22.96 -5.30 -6.04
N LYS A 12 -23.94 -5.77 -5.25
CA LYS A 12 -23.89 -5.67 -3.79
C LYS A 12 -22.71 -6.44 -3.18
N LYS A 13 -22.43 -7.64 -3.70
CA LYS A 13 -21.26 -8.43 -3.28
C LYS A 13 -19.95 -7.70 -3.58
N ARG A 14 -19.78 -7.18 -4.80
CA ARG A 14 -18.59 -6.41 -5.21
C ARG A 14 -18.35 -5.19 -4.30
N ILE A 15 -19.40 -4.44 -3.94
CA ILE A 15 -19.29 -3.34 -2.98
C ILE A 15 -18.77 -3.83 -1.63
N GLN A 16 -19.27 -4.97 -1.14
CA GLN A 16 -18.86 -5.53 0.15
C GLN A 16 -17.40 -6.01 0.13
N ASP A 17 -16.97 -6.64 -0.96
CA ASP A 17 -15.61 -7.13 -1.14
C ASP A 17 -14.64 -5.93 -1.25
N ALA A 18 -14.96 -4.92 -2.07
CA ALA A 18 -14.19 -3.68 -2.16
C ALA A 18 -14.06 -2.96 -0.81
N LYS A 19 -15.15 -2.88 -0.02
CA LYS A 19 -15.12 -2.30 1.34
C LYS A 19 -14.25 -3.12 2.30
N THR A 20 -14.18 -4.43 2.13
CA THR A 20 -13.28 -5.30 2.91
C THR A 20 -11.82 -4.94 2.64
N TRP A 21 -11.43 -4.83 1.36
CA TRP A 21 -10.06 -4.46 0.98
C TRP A 21 -9.70 -3.04 1.41
N LEU A 22 -10.63 -2.09 1.26
CA LEU A 22 -10.48 -0.72 1.77
C LEU A 22 -10.28 -0.71 3.29
N GLY A 23 -11.02 -1.56 4.01
CA GLY A 23 -10.86 -1.73 5.45
C GLY A 23 -9.46 -2.25 5.84
N CYS A 24 -8.89 -3.18 5.06
CA CYS A 24 -7.52 -3.65 5.26
C CYS A 24 -6.49 -2.53 5.05
N LEU A 25 -6.68 -1.70 4.00
CA LEU A 25 -5.83 -0.55 3.71
C LEU A 25 -5.88 0.50 4.82
N ARG A 26 -7.08 0.84 5.30
CA ARG A 26 -7.29 1.80 6.41
C ARG A 26 -6.64 1.34 7.72
N LYS A 27 -6.52 0.03 7.92
CA LYS A 27 -5.80 -0.56 9.06
C LYS A 27 -4.27 -0.59 8.88
N GLY A 28 -3.76 -0.21 7.71
CA GLY A 28 -2.32 -0.22 7.41
C GLY A 28 -1.73 -1.63 7.34
N ILE A 29 -2.52 -2.64 6.97
CA ILE A 29 -2.08 -4.04 6.93
C ILE A 29 -1.20 -4.28 5.70
N TYR A 30 -0.12 -5.03 5.89
CA TYR A 30 0.73 -5.55 4.80
C TYR A 30 0.17 -6.88 4.25
N PRO A 31 0.17 -7.12 2.93
CA PRO A 31 0.71 -6.29 1.84
C PRO A 31 -0.33 -5.33 1.22
N TYR A 32 -0.10 -4.02 1.36
CA TYR A 32 -1.02 -2.98 0.89
C TYR A 32 -1.21 -2.97 -0.64
N THR A 33 -0.17 -3.32 -1.42
CA THR A 33 -0.23 -3.32 -2.89
C THR A 33 -1.25 -4.32 -3.43
N LEU A 34 -1.37 -5.50 -2.82
CA LEU A 34 -2.38 -6.49 -3.18
C LEU A 34 -3.78 -5.99 -2.83
N TYR A 35 -3.95 -5.35 -1.68
CA TYR A 35 -5.26 -4.80 -1.31
C TYR A 35 -5.70 -3.65 -2.22
N ILE A 36 -4.77 -2.79 -2.67
CA ILE A 36 -5.05 -1.79 -3.70
C ILE A 36 -5.48 -2.46 -5.01
N GLN A 37 -4.77 -3.51 -5.43
CA GLN A 37 -5.10 -4.24 -6.64
C GLN A 37 -6.49 -4.86 -6.55
N PHE A 38 -6.78 -5.63 -5.48
CA PHE A 38 -8.09 -6.24 -5.29
C PHE A 38 -9.20 -5.19 -5.22
N LEU A 39 -8.98 -4.07 -4.52
CA LEU A 39 -9.95 -2.98 -4.50
C LEU A 39 -10.25 -2.46 -5.92
N ARG A 40 -9.21 -2.25 -6.74
CA ARG A 40 -9.37 -1.78 -8.12
C ARG A 40 -10.08 -2.81 -9.01
N ASP A 41 -9.77 -4.09 -8.83
CA ASP A 41 -10.42 -5.18 -9.56
C ASP A 41 -11.91 -5.24 -9.20
N GLU A 42 -12.27 -5.15 -7.91
CA GLU A 42 -13.67 -5.12 -7.47
C GLU A 42 -14.44 -3.89 -7.99
N VAL A 43 -13.79 -2.72 -8.02
CA VAL A 43 -14.36 -1.48 -8.56
C VAL A 43 -14.60 -1.60 -10.07
N SER A 44 -13.64 -2.13 -10.81
CA SER A 44 -13.72 -2.34 -12.26
C SER A 44 -14.78 -3.39 -12.62
N ASP A 45 -14.71 -4.59 -12.03
CA ASP A 45 -15.63 -5.69 -12.29
C ASP A 45 -17.07 -5.35 -11.90
N GLY A 46 -17.23 -4.59 -10.82
CA GLY A 46 -18.53 -4.15 -10.32
C GLY A 46 -19.09 -2.92 -11.04
N ARG A 47 -18.32 -2.29 -11.94
CA ARG A 47 -18.63 -0.97 -12.54
C ARG A 47 -19.00 0.05 -11.45
N LEU A 48 -18.22 0.06 -10.37
CA LEU A 48 -18.42 0.92 -9.21
C LEU A 48 -17.60 2.21 -9.38
N THR A 49 -17.96 3.23 -8.60
CA THR A 49 -17.10 4.37 -8.32
C THR A 49 -16.41 4.20 -6.96
N LEU A 50 -15.38 4.99 -6.68
CA LEU A 50 -14.82 5.05 -5.33
C LEU A 50 -15.85 5.55 -4.30
N GLU A 51 -16.76 6.43 -4.71
CA GLU A 51 -17.84 6.92 -3.86
C GLU A 51 -18.82 5.81 -3.46
N ASP A 52 -19.12 4.86 -4.35
CA ASP A 52 -19.97 3.70 -4.05
C ASP A 52 -19.45 2.87 -2.85
N ILE A 53 -18.13 2.88 -2.64
CA ILE A 53 -17.47 2.15 -1.56
C ILE A 53 -17.07 3.08 -0.39
N GLY A 54 -17.39 4.37 -0.47
CA GLY A 54 -17.15 5.36 0.57
C GLY A 54 -15.69 5.79 0.68
N THR A 55 -15.03 5.99 -0.47
CA THR A 55 -13.67 6.55 -0.57
C THR A 55 -13.55 7.50 -1.75
N ASN A 56 -12.37 8.06 -1.97
CA ASN A 56 -12.02 8.90 -3.11
C ASN A 56 -10.54 8.73 -3.47
N GLU A 57 -10.11 9.30 -4.60
CA GLU A 57 -8.72 9.18 -5.07
C GLU A 57 -7.70 9.77 -4.09
N GLN A 58 -8.06 10.83 -3.35
CA GLN A 58 -7.17 11.45 -2.37
C GLN A 58 -6.91 10.51 -1.19
N GLU A 59 -7.97 9.96 -0.60
CA GLU A 59 -7.85 8.97 0.48
C GLU A 59 -7.08 7.75 -0.01
N LEU A 60 -7.38 7.24 -1.21
CA LEU A 60 -6.67 6.08 -1.76
C LEU A 60 -5.17 6.35 -1.95
N ALA A 61 -4.80 7.56 -2.40
CA ALA A 61 -3.40 7.98 -2.50
C ALA A 61 -2.74 8.06 -1.12
N GLU A 62 -3.41 8.59 -0.10
CA GLU A 62 -2.90 8.63 1.27
C GLU A 62 -2.72 7.23 1.87
N LEU A 63 -3.64 6.30 1.59
CA LEU A 63 -3.53 4.90 2.00
C LEU A 63 -2.35 4.20 1.32
N CYS A 64 -2.10 4.48 0.04
CA CYS A 64 -0.90 3.99 -0.66
C CYS A 64 0.39 4.49 0.01
N LYS A 65 0.46 5.79 0.35
CA LYS A 65 1.62 6.36 1.06
C LYS A 65 1.81 5.72 2.43
N THR A 66 0.73 5.53 3.18
CA THR A 66 0.75 4.90 4.50
C THR A 66 1.23 3.45 4.42
N GLY A 67 0.69 2.68 3.48
CA GLY A 67 1.09 1.29 3.23
C GLY A 67 2.56 1.18 2.83
N ALA A 68 3.03 2.06 1.94
CA ALA A 68 4.43 2.16 1.56
C ALA A 68 5.33 2.47 2.77
N ALA A 69 4.92 3.40 3.65
CA ALA A 69 5.67 3.73 4.86
C ALA A 69 5.77 2.55 5.83
N VAL A 70 4.68 1.80 6.04
CA VAL A 70 4.69 0.58 6.86
C VAL A 70 5.63 -0.47 6.28
N SER A 71 5.54 -0.72 4.96
CA SER A 71 6.41 -1.69 4.29
C SER A 71 7.88 -1.27 4.32
N ALA A 72 8.17 0.00 4.05
CA ALA A 72 9.52 0.56 4.12
C ALA A 72 10.12 0.43 5.53
N LYS A 73 9.36 0.70 6.59
CA LYS A 73 9.79 0.47 7.98
C LYS A 73 10.11 -0.99 8.25
N MET A 74 9.29 -1.92 7.77
CA MET A 74 9.57 -3.35 7.88
C MET A 74 10.91 -3.71 7.22
N TRP A 75 11.16 -3.22 5.99
CA TRP A 75 12.42 -3.46 5.29
C TRP A 75 13.62 -2.82 6.00
N LEU A 76 13.47 -1.63 6.57
CA LEU A 76 14.50 -1.00 7.39
C LEU A 76 14.85 -1.85 8.62
N GLU A 77 13.86 -2.40 9.32
CA GLU A 77 14.09 -3.29 10.45
C GLU A 77 14.81 -4.59 10.04
N HIS A 78 14.51 -5.12 8.84
CA HIS A 78 15.27 -6.24 8.29
C HIS A 78 16.72 -5.87 7.99
N ILE A 79 16.98 -4.71 7.37
CA ILE A 79 18.34 -4.23 7.08
C ILE A 79 19.14 -4.02 8.37
N LYS A 80 18.52 -3.47 9.42
CA LYS A 80 19.19 -3.29 10.73
C LYS A 80 19.61 -4.63 11.35
N LYS A 81 18.81 -5.68 11.17
CA LYS A 81 19.09 -7.02 11.70
C LYS A 81 20.12 -7.79 10.86
N ASP A 82 20.02 -7.66 9.54
CA ASP A 82 20.92 -8.31 8.59
C ASP A 82 21.22 -7.35 7.42
N PRO A 83 22.27 -6.53 7.54
CA PRO A 83 22.66 -5.57 6.51
C PRO A 83 23.11 -6.23 5.20
N SER A 84 23.40 -7.54 5.22
CA SER A 84 23.95 -8.26 4.08
C SER A 84 22.91 -8.65 3.03
N HIS A 85 21.63 -8.31 3.23
CA HIS A 85 20.54 -8.71 2.35
C HIS A 85 20.21 -7.64 1.29
N PRO A 86 20.84 -7.65 0.09
CA PRO A 86 20.66 -6.59 -0.93
C PRO A 86 19.22 -6.43 -1.40
N ARG A 87 18.41 -7.49 -1.31
CA ARG A 87 16.98 -7.43 -1.66
C ARG A 87 16.19 -6.52 -0.74
N CYS A 88 16.54 -6.42 0.55
CA CYS A 88 15.83 -5.55 1.49
C CYS A 88 16.07 -4.06 1.15
N ILE A 89 17.30 -3.70 0.75
CA ILE A 89 17.61 -2.34 0.27
C ILE A 89 16.84 -2.04 -1.02
N HIS A 90 16.76 -2.99 -1.95
CA HIS A 90 15.97 -2.85 -3.17
C HIS A 90 14.49 -2.61 -2.86
N PHE A 91 13.87 -3.45 -2.01
CA PHE A 91 12.46 -3.27 -1.65
C PHE A 91 12.21 -1.97 -0.90
N LEU A 92 13.06 -1.60 0.05
CA LEU A 92 12.99 -0.29 0.72
C LEU A 92 12.98 0.86 -0.29
N THR A 93 13.90 0.81 -1.26
CA THR A 93 14.03 1.85 -2.30
C THR A 93 12.76 1.94 -3.16
N GLU A 94 12.17 0.81 -3.53
CA GLU A 94 10.92 0.78 -4.29
C GLU A 94 9.74 1.33 -3.49
N GLU A 95 9.64 1.02 -2.19
CA GLU A 95 8.59 1.56 -1.33
C GLU A 95 8.73 3.09 -1.15
N ILE A 96 9.95 3.62 -1.04
CA ILE A 96 10.19 5.07 -1.01
C ILE A 96 9.69 5.75 -2.28
N LYS A 97 9.96 5.16 -3.46
CA LYS A 97 9.48 5.70 -4.75
C LYS A 97 7.96 5.67 -4.85
N LYS A 98 7.33 4.52 -4.57
CA LYS A 98 5.88 4.33 -4.65
C LYS A 98 5.12 5.27 -3.73
N GLY A 99 5.62 5.43 -2.50
CA GLY A 99 4.99 6.28 -1.49
C GLY A 99 5.41 7.75 -1.54
N MET A 100 6.40 8.11 -2.39
CA MET A 100 7.10 9.40 -2.29
C MET A 100 7.46 9.73 -0.83
N LEU A 101 7.97 8.73 -0.12
CA LEU A 101 8.15 8.79 1.33
C LEU A 101 9.22 9.81 1.69
N THR A 102 9.14 10.38 2.88
CA THR A 102 10.18 11.23 3.46
C THR A 102 10.83 10.54 4.66
N CYS A 103 12.00 11.01 5.10
CA CYS A 103 12.65 10.54 6.33
C CYS A 103 11.70 10.59 7.55
N ASN A 104 10.90 11.65 7.67
CA ASN A 104 9.90 11.80 8.72
C ASN A 104 8.84 10.67 8.69
N ALA A 105 8.39 10.26 7.50
CA ALA A 105 7.43 9.16 7.37
C ALA A 105 8.01 7.83 7.86
N LEU A 106 9.33 7.64 7.72
CA LEU A 106 10.06 6.46 8.17
C LEU A 106 10.49 6.53 9.63
N GLY A 107 10.50 7.72 10.24
CA GLY A 107 10.97 7.94 11.61
C GLY A 107 12.48 7.76 11.77
N VAL A 108 13.25 8.14 10.74
CA VAL A 108 14.72 8.08 10.73
C VAL A 108 15.28 9.41 10.23
N THR A 109 16.54 9.71 10.54
CA THR A 109 17.28 10.82 9.94
C THR A 109 17.83 10.44 8.57
N LYS A 110 18.26 11.44 7.79
CA LYS A 110 18.90 11.19 6.50
C LYS A 110 20.24 10.49 6.68
N GLU A 111 20.98 10.85 7.73
CA GLU A 111 22.27 10.27 8.08
C GLU A 111 22.13 8.80 8.47
N GLU A 112 21.15 8.46 9.32
CA GLU A 112 20.84 7.07 9.69
C GLU A 112 20.47 6.24 8.46
N LEU A 113 19.62 6.79 7.59
CA LEU A 113 19.23 6.11 6.35
C LEU A 113 20.43 5.93 5.41
N ALA A 114 21.33 6.91 5.33
CA ALA A 114 22.51 6.84 4.48
C ALA A 114 23.51 5.77 4.96
N GLN A 115 23.62 5.54 6.27
CA GLN A 115 24.47 4.48 6.83
C GLN A 115 23.89 3.08 6.56
N LEU A 116 22.57 2.92 6.64
CA LEU A 116 21.90 1.62 6.47
C LEU A 116 21.65 1.27 4.99
N ALA A 117 21.26 2.26 4.19
CA ALA A 117 20.84 2.09 2.81
C ALA A 117 21.17 3.34 1.98
N PRO A 118 22.44 3.53 1.57
CA PRO A 118 22.89 4.72 0.84
C PRO A 118 22.06 5.06 -0.40
N MET A 119 21.65 4.04 -1.17
CA MET A 119 20.83 4.23 -2.36
C MET A 119 19.42 4.75 -2.03
N ALA A 120 18.83 4.27 -0.93
CA ALA A 120 17.52 4.73 -0.46
C ALA A 120 17.60 6.19 0.02
N ALA A 121 18.67 6.57 0.73
CA ALA A 121 18.89 7.95 1.15
C ALA A 121 19.10 8.92 -0.02
N ALA A 122 19.69 8.46 -1.12
CA ALA A 122 19.97 9.29 -2.30
C ALA A 122 18.71 9.68 -3.09
N ILE A 123 17.66 8.84 -3.07
CA ILE A 123 16.41 9.07 -3.79
C ILE A 123 15.33 9.75 -2.95
N MET A 124 15.61 9.99 -1.67
CA MET A 124 14.65 10.64 -0.77
C MET A 124 14.29 12.04 -1.28
N PRO A 125 12.99 12.39 -1.33
CA PRO A 125 12.55 13.76 -1.54
C PRO A 125 13.19 14.68 -0.50
N LYS A 126 13.46 15.93 -0.90
CA LYS A 126 13.96 16.97 -0.01
C LYS A 126 12.93 17.35 1.04
#